data_AF-A0AB34UCE9-F1
#
_entry.id   AF-A0AB34UCE9-F1
#
_cell.length_a   1.000
_cell.length_b   1.000
_cell.length_c   1.000
_cell.angle_alpha   90.00
_cell.angle_beta   90.00
_cell.angle_gamma   90.00
#
_symmetry.space_group_name_H-M   'P 1'
#
loop_
_entity.id
_entity.type
_entity.pdbx_description
1 polymer ?
#
loop_
_entity_poly.entity_id
_entity_poly.type
_entity_poly.pdbx_seq_one_letter_code
_entity_poly.pdbx_strand_id
1 'polypeptide(L)'
;MEIAMGKRKDILDELSKEELLAWVRTQFFSRLPKRSEILYARWERQSAEALEEMRLENLKGPGVDLKERDRLAVRFNESTDSVEKLSILELMAPYHAALNAHIKRSQAISRKLKRVDALYEQIDIERQKE
;
A
#
# COMPACT_ATOMS: atom_id res chain seq x y z
N MET A 1 -29.49 38.63 4.74
CA MET A 1 -28.40 37.64 4.87
C MET A 1 -28.98 36.29 4.53
N GLU A 2 -28.89 35.89 3.27
CA GLU A 2 -29.20 34.51 2.88
C GLU A 2 -28.05 33.62 3.33
N ILE A 3 -28.36 32.68 4.22
CA ILE A 3 -27.43 31.58 4.55
C ILE A 3 -27.37 30.73 3.30
N ALA A 4 -26.26 30.79 2.58
CA ALA A 4 -25.95 29.82 1.55
C ALA A 4 -25.91 28.43 2.19
N MET A 5 -27.04 27.72 2.15
CA MET A 5 -27.05 26.26 2.32
C MET A 5 -26.25 25.72 1.14
N GLY A 6 -24.93 25.57 1.33
CA GLY A 6 -24.12 24.79 0.42
C GLY A 6 -24.79 23.44 0.28
N LYS A 7 -25.19 23.07 -0.96
CA LYS A 7 -25.72 21.74 -1.26
C LYS A 7 -24.78 20.73 -0.60
N ARG A 8 -25.28 19.94 0.35
CA ARG A 8 -24.58 18.74 0.82
C ARG A 8 -24.20 17.99 -0.46
N LYS A 9 -22.89 17.76 -0.69
CA LYS A 9 -22.45 16.96 -1.84
C LYS A 9 -23.27 15.69 -1.83
N ASP A 10 -23.93 15.41 -2.96
CA ASP A 10 -24.65 14.17 -3.08
C ASP A 10 -23.61 13.06 -2.97
N ILE A 11 -23.99 11.93 -2.38
CA ILE A 11 -23.10 10.79 -2.31
C ILE A 11 -22.61 10.40 -3.71
N LEU A 12 -23.46 10.58 -4.73
CA LEU A 12 -23.13 10.35 -6.13
C LEU A 12 -21.98 11.26 -6.64
N ASP A 13 -21.78 12.44 -6.03
CA ASP A 13 -20.71 13.38 -6.38
C ASP A 13 -19.34 12.98 -5.78
N GLU A 14 -19.32 12.10 -4.78
CA GLU A 14 -18.10 11.65 -4.10
C GLU A 14 -17.52 10.35 -4.68
N LEU A 15 -18.23 9.76 -5.65
CA LEU A 15 -17.92 8.43 -6.19
C LEU A 15 -17.31 8.53 -7.56
N SER A 16 -16.39 7.60 -7.84
CA SER A 16 -15.96 7.39 -9.21
C SER A 16 -17.07 6.73 -10.02
N LYS A 17 -17.04 6.94 -11.34
CA LYS A 17 -17.96 6.30 -12.28
C LYS A 17 -17.92 4.77 -12.13
N GLU A 18 -16.74 4.21 -11.92
CA GLU A 18 -16.53 2.77 -11.77
C GLU A 18 -17.19 2.23 -10.50
N GLU A 19 -17.12 2.98 -9.39
CA GLU A 19 -17.74 2.62 -8.12
C GLU A 19 -19.28 2.64 -8.21
N LEU A 20 -19.83 3.65 -8.86
CA LEU A 20 -21.26 3.72 -9.18
C LEU A 20 -21.71 2.55 -10.05
N LEU A 21 -20.96 2.25 -11.11
CA LEU A 21 -21.29 1.14 -12.02
C LEU A 21 -21.20 -0.23 -11.32
N ALA A 22 -20.22 -0.43 -10.44
CA ALA A 22 -20.11 -1.65 -9.64
C ALA A 22 -21.30 -1.82 -8.69
N TRP A 23 -21.74 -0.74 -8.04
CA TRP A 23 -22.90 -0.77 -7.17
C TRP A 23 -24.21 -1.02 -7.94
N VAL A 24 -24.45 -0.32 -9.06
CA VAL A 24 -25.65 -0.52 -9.91
C VAL A 24 -25.77 -1.96 -10.42
N ARG A 25 -24.64 -2.62 -10.70
CA ARG A 25 -24.63 -4.03 -11.15
C ARG A 25 -25.03 -5.03 -10.07
N THR A 26 -24.92 -4.67 -8.79
CA THR A 26 -25.14 -5.57 -7.66
C THR A 26 -26.48 -5.34 -6.95
N GLN A 27 -27.11 -4.17 -7.12
CA GLN A 27 -28.40 -3.85 -6.50
C GLN A 27 -29.47 -3.60 -7.56
N PHE A 28 -30.63 -4.25 -7.41
CA PHE A 28 -31.84 -3.84 -8.12
C PHE A 28 -32.25 -2.45 -7.60
N PHE A 29 -32.68 -1.56 -8.52
CA PHE A 29 -32.88 -0.11 -8.37
C PHE A 29 -33.91 0.36 -7.29
N SER A 30 -34.08 -0.34 -6.17
CA SER A 30 -35.07 -0.03 -5.16
C SER A 30 -34.64 1.00 -4.11
N ARG A 31 -33.35 1.37 -4.05
CA ARG A 31 -32.82 2.39 -3.13
C ARG A 31 -31.53 3.01 -3.63
N LEU A 32 -31.19 4.19 -3.13
CA LEU A 32 -29.86 4.78 -3.32
C LEU A 32 -28.79 4.03 -2.49
N PRO A 33 -27.52 4.07 -2.92
CA PRO A 33 -26.44 3.47 -2.13
C PRO A 33 -26.26 4.19 -0.80
N LYS A 34 -25.96 3.43 0.24
CA LYS A 34 -25.46 3.98 1.50
C LYS A 34 -23.97 4.30 1.37
N ARG A 35 -23.46 5.27 2.14
CA ARG A 35 -22.04 5.66 2.10
C ARG A 35 -21.14 4.59 2.65
N SER A 36 -21.58 3.92 3.70
CA SER A 36 -20.88 2.76 4.22
C SER A 36 -20.70 1.66 3.17
N GLU A 37 -21.69 1.41 2.32
CA GLU A 37 -21.66 0.36 1.29
C GLU A 37 -20.64 0.65 0.20
N ILE A 38 -20.59 1.91 -0.24
CA ILE A 38 -19.65 2.27 -1.30
C ILE A 38 -18.23 2.34 -0.76
N LEU A 39 -18.05 2.90 0.45
CA LEU A 39 -16.76 2.88 1.13
C LEU A 39 -16.29 1.43 1.35
N TYR A 40 -17.21 0.51 1.66
CA TYR A 40 -16.91 -0.92 1.77
C TYR A 40 -16.45 -1.54 0.46
N ALA A 41 -17.15 -1.30 -0.66
CA ALA A 41 -16.72 -1.78 -1.97
C ALA A 41 -15.33 -1.22 -2.36
N ARG A 42 -15.07 0.03 -2.03
CA ARG A 42 -13.75 0.67 -2.23
C ARG A 42 -12.68 -0.01 -1.36
N TRP A 43 -12.97 -0.25 -0.09
CA TRP A 43 -12.08 -0.94 0.83
C TRP A 43 -11.78 -2.36 0.38
N GLU A 44 -12.78 -3.12 -0.05
CA GLU A 44 -12.63 -4.50 -0.53
C GLU A 44 -11.70 -4.56 -1.74
N ARG A 45 -11.90 -3.68 -2.73
CA ARG A 45 -11.02 -3.61 -3.90
C ARG A 45 -9.59 -3.23 -3.52
N GLN A 46 -9.42 -2.15 -2.75
CA GLN A 46 -8.08 -1.66 -2.40
C GLN A 46 -7.33 -2.60 -1.46
N SER A 47 -8.03 -3.31 -0.58
CA SER A 47 -7.43 -4.33 0.30
C SER A 47 -6.93 -5.51 -0.52
N ALA A 48 -7.72 -6.04 -1.46
CA ALA A 48 -7.31 -7.11 -2.35
C ALA A 48 -6.09 -6.72 -3.20
N GLU A 49 -6.09 -5.52 -3.78
CA GLU A 49 -4.95 -4.99 -4.56
C GLU A 49 -3.68 -4.88 -3.69
N ALA A 50 -3.78 -4.29 -2.50
CA ALA A 50 -2.64 -4.10 -1.61
C ALA A 50 -2.07 -5.42 -1.07
N LEU A 51 -2.93 -6.40 -0.76
CA LEU A 51 -2.52 -7.73 -0.32
C LEU A 51 -1.83 -8.51 -1.44
N GLU A 52 -2.32 -8.42 -2.67
CA GLU A 52 -1.68 -9.07 -3.82
C GLU A 52 -0.33 -8.43 -4.14
N GLU A 53 -0.23 -7.09 -4.11
CA GLU A 53 1.05 -6.39 -4.23
C GLU A 53 2.05 -6.85 -3.16
N MET A 54 1.62 -6.99 -1.91
CA MET A 54 2.47 -7.47 -0.81
C MET A 54 2.92 -8.91 -1.03
N ARG A 55 2.00 -9.78 -1.46
CA ARG A 55 2.31 -11.19 -1.78
C ARG A 55 3.36 -11.29 -2.88
N LEU A 56 3.19 -10.52 -3.96
CA LEU A 56 4.12 -10.49 -5.09
C LEU A 56 5.49 -9.93 -4.69
N GLU A 57 5.54 -8.87 -3.88
CA GLU A 57 6.82 -8.33 -3.40
C GLU A 57 7.54 -9.32 -2.47
N ASN A 58 6.82 -10.02 -1.60
CA ASN A 58 7.39 -11.06 -0.73
C ASN A 58 7.95 -12.24 -1.54
N LEU A 59 7.26 -12.66 -2.60
CA LEU A 59 7.73 -13.73 -3.49
C LEU A 59 8.98 -13.33 -4.29
N LYS A 60 9.03 -12.09 -4.77
CA LYS A 60 10.22 -11.56 -5.46
C LYS A 60 11.42 -11.43 -4.51
N GLY A 61 11.15 -11.04 -3.26
CA GLY A 61 12.18 -10.72 -2.29
C GLY A 61 13.09 -9.59 -2.79
N PRO A 62 14.31 -9.48 -2.23
CA PRO A 62 15.24 -8.43 -2.60
C PRO A 62 15.96 -8.67 -3.94
N GLY A 63 15.82 -9.87 -4.54
CA GLY A 63 16.43 -10.20 -5.83
C GLY A 63 17.96 -10.26 -5.82
N VAL A 64 18.58 -10.43 -4.64
CA VAL A 64 20.03 -10.52 -4.47
C VAL A 64 20.42 -11.65 -3.52
N ASP A 65 21.62 -12.19 -3.69
CA ASP A 65 22.16 -13.22 -2.81
C ASP A 65 22.59 -12.63 -1.47
N LEU A 66 21.71 -12.79 -0.47
CA LEU A 66 21.95 -12.32 0.89
C LEU A 66 23.09 -13.07 1.59
N LYS A 67 23.33 -14.34 1.23
CA LYS A 67 24.40 -15.14 1.82
C LYS A 67 25.75 -14.64 1.35
N GLU A 68 25.87 -14.29 0.08
CA GLU A 68 27.12 -13.73 -0.45
C GLU A 68 27.41 -12.36 0.16
N ARG A 69 26.39 -11.51 0.32
CA ARG A 69 26.52 -10.24 1.06
C ARG A 69 26.95 -10.46 2.52
N ASP A 70 26.46 -11.51 3.18
CA ASP A 70 26.86 -11.84 4.56
C ASP A 70 28.31 -12.33 4.62
N ARG A 71 28.77 -13.12 3.65
CA ARG A 71 30.18 -13.54 3.54
C ARG A 71 31.11 -12.36 3.33
N LEU A 72 30.75 -11.42 2.46
CA LEU A 72 31.50 -10.18 2.26
C LEU A 72 31.56 -9.36 3.55
N ALA A 73 30.46 -9.28 4.32
CA ALA A 73 30.45 -8.60 5.60
C ALA A 73 31.38 -9.26 6.63
N VAL A 74 31.42 -10.59 6.68
CA VAL A 74 32.37 -11.33 7.53
C VAL A 74 33.81 -11.02 7.13
N ARG A 75 34.13 -11.11 5.84
CA ARG A 75 35.48 -10.80 5.32
C ARG A 75 35.89 -9.35 5.61
N PHE A 76 34.96 -8.41 5.51
CA PHE A 76 35.19 -7.01 5.86
C PHE A 76 35.57 -6.86 7.35
N ASN A 77 34.88 -7.57 8.24
CA ASN A 77 35.14 -7.51 9.68
C ASN A 77 36.47 -8.17 10.06
N GLU A 78 36.86 -9.24 9.36
CA GLU A 78 38.10 -9.99 9.60
C GLU A 78 39.35 -9.28 9.03
N SER A 79 39.20 -8.52 7.95
CA SER A 79 40.32 -7.83 7.34
C SER A 79 40.87 -6.72 8.26
N THR A 80 42.18 -6.55 8.27
CA THR A 80 42.88 -5.43 8.92
C THR A 80 43.44 -4.43 7.91
N ASP A 81 43.41 -4.77 6.62
CA ASP A 81 43.87 -3.91 5.53
C ASP A 81 42.77 -2.94 5.09
N SER A 82 43.09 -1.65 5.06
CA SER A 82 42.17 -0.60 4.65
C SER A 82 41.82 -0.65 3.17
N VAL A 83 42.73 -1.11 2.30
CA VAL A 83 42.50 -1.22 0.86
C VAL A 83 41.54 -2.36 0.56
N GLU A 84 41.77 -3.54 1.16
CA GLU A 84 40.85 -4.66 1.06
C GLU A 84 39.45 -4.29 1.58
N LYS A 85 39.36 -3.62 2.73
CA LYS A 85 38.08 -3.15 3.26
C LYS A 85 37.31 -2.27 2.28
N LEU A 86 37.99 -1.34 1.61
CA LEU A 86 37.36 -0.48 0.62
C LEU A 86 36.82 -1.30 -0.56
N SER A 87 37.62 -2.23 -1.08
CA SER A 87 37.20 -3.10 -2.18
C SER A 87 35.99 -3.97 -1.80
N ILE A 88 35.94 -4.49 -0.57
CA ILE A 88 34.78 -5.26 -0.10
C ILE A 88 33.53 -4.37 0.00
N LEU A 89 33.65 -3.11 0.43
CA LEU A 89 32.52 -2.18 0.45
C LEU A 89 31.97 -1.92 -0.96
N GLU A 90 32.83 -1.78 -1.96
CA GLU A 90 32.42 -1.63 -3.36
C GLU A 90 31.67 -2.87 -3.86
N LEU A 91 32.13 -4.08 -3.49
CA LEU A 91 31.44 -5.33 -3.80
C LEU A 91 30.08 -5.45 -3.09
N MET A 92 29.95 -4.92 -1.87
CA MET A 92 28.71 -4.94 -1.11
C MET A 92 27.68 -3.89 -1.56
N ALA A 93 28.13 -2.79 -2.20
CA ALA A 93 27.28 -1.69 -2.65
C ALA A 93 26.03 -2.11 -3.46
N PRO A 94 26.11 -2.98 -4.48
CA PRO A 94 24.92 -3.41 -5.23
C PRO A 94 23.90 -4.16 -4.37
N TYR A 95 24.36 -5.00 -3.42
CA TYR A 95 23.47 -5.72 -2.50
C TYR A 95 22.72 -4.75 -1.60
N HIS A 96 23.42 -3.74 -1.06
CA HIS A 96 22.82 -2.72 -0.23
C HIS A 96 21.77 -1.88 -1.01
N ALA A 97 22.08 -1.52 -2.25
CA ALA A 97 21.15 -0.80 -3.13
C ALA A 97 19.87 -1.62 -3.40
N ALA A 98 20.00 -2.91 -3.72
CA ALA A 98 18.86 -3.79 -3.97
C ALA A 98 18.00 -4.00 -2.72
N LEU A 99 18.62 -4.21 -1.56
CA LEU A 99 17.93 -4.29 -0.27
C LEU A 99 17.16 -3.02 0.05
N ASN A 100 17.78 -1.85 -0.11
CA ASN A 100 17.11 -0.57 0.11
C ASN A 100 15.95 -0.35 -0.85
N ALA A 101 16.09 -0.76 -2.11
CA ALA A 101 15.00 -0.69 -3.07
C ALA A 101 13.82 -1.58 -2.66
N HIS A 102 14.09 -2.82 -2.23
CA HIS A 102 13.08 -3.73 -1.70
C HIS A 102 12.38 -3.15 -0.47
N ILE A 103 13.13 -2.66 0.53
CA ILE A 103 12.59 -2.02 1.73
C ILE A 103 11.67 -0.85 1.35
N LYS A 104 12.08 0.01 0.41
CA LYS A 104 11.25 1.14 -0.04
C LYS A 104 9.94 0.70 -0.69
N ARG A 105 9.96 -0.37 -1.50
CA ARG A 105 8.74 -0.95 -2.10
C ARG A 105 7.82 -1.52 -1.01
N SER A 106 8.36 -2.32 -0.09
CA SER A 106 7.60 -2.88 1.04
C SER A 106 6.99 -1.78 1.91
N GLN A 107 7.73 -0.71 2.22
CA GLN A 107 7.22 0.44 2.96
C GLN A 107 6.10 1.18 2.21
N ALA A 108 6.19 1.29 0.88
CA ALA A 108 5.14 1.90 0.08
C ALA A 108 3.84 1.09 0.15
N ILE A 109 3.95 -0.25 0.10
CA ILE A 109 2.81 -1.16 0.26
C ILE A 109 2.23 -1.05 1.67
N SER A 110 3.07 -1.04 2.72
CA SER A 110 2.59 -0.83 4.10
C SER A 110 1.86 0.49 4.28
N ARG A 111 2.29 1.57 3.61
CA ARG A 111 1.56 2.85 3.61
C ARG A 111 0.21 2.75 2.90
N LYS A 112 0.08 1.95 1.85
CA LYS A 112 -1.22 1.67 1.20
C LYS A 112 -2.13 0.91 2.14
N LEU A 113 -1.65 -0.17 2.77
CA LEU A 113 -2.42 -0.95 3.74
C LEU A 113 -2.94 -0.09 4.90
N LYS A 114 -2.11 0.80 5.47
CA LYS A 114 -2.56 1.74 6.51
C LYS A 114 -3.70 2.66 6.06
N ARG A 115 -3.74 3.07 4.79
CA ARG A 115 -4.85 3.87 4.27
C ARG A 115 -6.11 3.03 4.08
N VAL A 116 -5.95 1.77 3.71
CA VAL A 116 -7.05 0.80 3.62
C VAL A 116 -7.63 0.55 5.02
N ASP A 117 -6.80 0.39 6.05
CA ASP A 117 -7.27 0.25 7.43
C ASP A 117 -8.06 1.49 7.89
N ALA A 118 -7.58 2.69 7.58
CA ALA A 118 -8.31 3.93 7.87
C ALA A 118 -9.66 4.04 7.12
N LEU A 119 -9.75 3.51 5.89
CA LEU A 119 -11.03 3.40 5.17
C LEU A 119 -12.01 2.49 5.91
N TYR A 120 -11.52 1.41 6.53
CA TYR A 120 -12.35 0.52 7.33
C TYR A 120 -12.96 1.24 8.54
N GLU A 121 -12.14 1.99 9.29
CA GLU A 121 -12.61 2.81 10.41
C GLU A 121 -13.66 3.84 9.95
N GLN A 122 -13.46 4.44 8.78
CA GLN A 122 -14.42 5.40 8.21
C GLN A 122 -15.76 4.74 7.85
N ILE A 123 -15.77 3.49 7.37
CA ILE A 123 -17.00 2.74 7.11
C ILE A 123 -17.82 2.60 8.39
N ASP A 124 -17.18 2.24 9.50
CA ASP A 124 -17.89 2.05 10.78
C ASP A 124 -18.50 3.37 11.28
N ILE A 125 -17.80 4.49 11.11
CA ILE A 125 -18.34 5.82 11.43
C ILE A 125 -19.56 6.15 10.57
N GLU A 126 -19.54 5.87 9.26
CA GLU A 126 -20.68 6.15 8.39
C GLU A 126 -21.87 5.22 8.67
N ARG A 127 -21.62 3.95 9.02
CA ARG A 127 -22.68 3.01 9.42
C ARG A 127 -23.45 3.49 10.65
N GLN A 128 -22.80 4.20 11.58
CA GLN A 128 -23.48 4.75 12.76
C GLN A 128 -24.39 5.94 12.44
N LYS A 129 -24.22 6.57 11.28
CA LYS A 129 -25.03 7.74 10.84
C LYS A 129 -26.24 7.35 10.00
N GLU A 130 -26.27 6.11 9.50
CA GLU A 130 -27.26 5.55 8.59
C GLU A 130 -28.34 4.73 9.30
#